data_AF-A0A9D0LK90-F1
#
_entry.id   AF-A0A9D0LK90-F1
#
_cell.length_a   1.000
_cell.length_b   1.000
_cell.length_c   1.000
_cell.angle_alpha   90.00
_cell.angle_beta   90.00
_cell.angle_gamma   90.00
#
_symmetry.space_group_name_H-M   'P 1'
#
loop_
_entity.id
_entity.type
_entity.pdbx_description
1 polymer ?
#
loop_
_entity_poly.entity_id
_entity_poly.type
_entity_poly.pdbx_seq_one_letter_code
_entity_poly.pdbx_strand_id
1 'polypeptide(L)'
;MGLKPDHWIRRMALEHGMIEPFVDHLVRDGVISYGLSSYGYDIRVADEFRIFTPGLGDLAVVDPKRLDDRTMVDFRGEVCIIPPNSFALARTVEYFRIPRNVLCLCVGKSTYARCGIIVNVTPFEP
;
A
#
# COMPACT_ATOMS: atom_id res chain seq x y z
N MET A 1 -8.88 -13.69 19.32
CA MET A 1 -8.51 -12.89 18.13
C MET A 1 -7.30 -12.07 18.51
N GLY A 2 -6.17 -12.22 17.81
CA GLY A 2 -4.91 -11.57 18.18
C GLY A 2 -4.01 -11.41 16.97
N LEU A 3 -2.95 -10.61 17.12
CA LEU A 3 -1.98 -10.36 16.06
C LEU A 3 -1.35 -11.67 15.59
N LYS A 4 -1.34 -11.90 14.29
CA LYS A 4 -0.90 -13.17 13.72
C LYS A 4 0.62 -13.19 13.56
N PRO A 5 1.31 -14.23 14.04
CA PRO A 5 2.74 -14.36 13.88
C PRO A 5 3.12 -14.78 12.46
N ASP A 6 4.39 -14.60 12.13
CA ASP A 6 5.03 -14.94 10.86
C ASP A 6 4.66 -16.33 10.31
N HIS A 7 4.74 -17.39 11.13
CA HIS A 7 4.45 -18.76 10.72
C HIS A 7 2.99 -18.95 10.31
N TRP A 8 2.06 -18.21 10.94
CA TRP A 8 0.66 -18.23 10.54
C TRP A 8 0.48 -17.52 9.19
N ILE A 9 1.11 -16.35 9.02
CA ILE A 9 1.03 -15.58 7.77
C ILE A 9 1.63 -16.39 6.61
N ARG A 10 2.80 -17.00 6.82
CA ARG A 10 3.47 -17.89 5.85
C ARG A 10 2.56 -19.03 5.44
N ARG A 11 1.95 -19.74 6.40
CA ARG A 11 1.02 -20.83 6.11
C ARG A 11 -0.16 -20.34 5.27
N MET A 12 -0.79 -19.22 5.64
CA MET A 12 -1.92 -18.67 4.90
C MET A 12 -1.55 -18.21 3.49
N ALA A 13 -0.35 -17.66 3.31
CA ALA A 13 0.12 -17.27 1.98
C ALA A 13 0.38 -18.50 1.09
N LEU A 14 1.09 -19.51 1.59
CA LEU A 14 1.49 -20.68 0.81
C LEU A 14 0.36 -21.70 0.57
N GLU A 15 -0.48 -21.95 1.56
CA GLU A 15 -1.53 -22.99 1.48
C GLU A 15 -2.87 -22.43 1.00
N HIS A 16 -3.15 -21.14 1.22
CA HIS A 16 -4.44 -20.53 0.93
C HIS A 16 -4.35 -19.35 -0.05
N GLY A 17 -3.16 -19.02 -0.57
CA GLY A 17 -2.98 -17.92 -1.51
C GLY A 17 -3.36 -16.55 -0.94
N MET A 18 -3.22 -16.37 0.38
CA MET A 18 -3.61 -15.12 1.05
C MET A 18 -2.85 -13.89 0.53
N ILE A 19 -1.60 -14.07 0.08
CA ILE A 19 -0.71 -13.02 -0.44
C ILE A 19 0.00 -13.56 -1.68
N GLU A 20 -0.05 -12.84 -2.80
CA GLU A 20 0.59 -13.27 -4.05
C GLU A 20 1.12 -12.07 -4.86
N PRO A 21 2.41 -12.01 -5.24
CA PRO A 21 3.48 -12.93 -4.87
C PRO A 21 3.89 -12.81 -3.38
N PHE A 22 4.32 -13.92 -2.77
CA PHE A 22 4.73 -13.99 -1.36
C PHE A 22 6.24 -14.17 -1.21
N VAL A 23 6.85 -13.40 -0.30
CA VAL A 23 8.27 -13.54 0.10
C VAL A 23 8.33 -13.92 1.57
N ASP A 24 8.85 -15.12 1.85
CA ASP A 24 8.77 -15.78 3.16
C ASP A 24 9.81 -15.31 4.19
N HIS A 25 10.60 -14.31 3.84
CA HIS A 25 11.60 -13.66 4.65
C HIS A 25 11.63 -12.15 4.35
N LEU A 26 12.34 -11.40 5.19
CA LEU A 26 12.46 -9.97 5.05
C LEU A 26 13.68 -9.62 4.18
N VAL A 27 13.44 -9.03 3.01
CA VAL A 27 14.48 -8.50 2.12
C VAL A 27 14.85 -7.09 2.58
N ARG A 28 16.16 -6.77 2.68
CA ARG A 28 16.63 -5.49 3.24
C ARG A 28 17.75 -4.81 2.44
N ASP A 29 18.53 -5.56 1.67
CA ASP A 29 19.74 -5.01 1.05
C ASP A 29 19.41 -4.11 -0.14
N GLY A 30 19.87 -2.86 -0.07
CA GLY A 30 19.72 -1.88 -1.15
C GLY A 30 18.29 -1.36 -1.37
N VAL A 31 17.34 -1.68 -0.50
CA VAL A 31 15.91 -1.34 -0.68
C VAL A 31 15.25 -0.91 0.63
N ILE A 32 14.07 -0.29 0.54
CA ILE A 32 13.14 -0.24 1.67
C ILE A 32 12.60 -1.66 1.87
N SER A 33 12.76 -2.20 3.08
CA SER A 33 12.53 -3.62 3.33
C SER A 33 11.11 -4.08 3.01
N TYR A 34 10.98 -5.30 2.50
CA TYR A 34 9.69 -5.94 2.19
C TYR A 34 9.70 -7.45 2.47
N GLY A 35 8.51 -8.05 2.53
CA GLY A 35 8.32 -9.49 2.79
C GLY A 35 7.89 -9.80 4.23
N LEU A 36 7.97 -11.08 4.60
CA LEU A 36 7.50 -11.57 5.89
C LEU A 36 8.33 -11.02 7.07
N SER A 37 7.63 -10.47 8.06
CA SER A 37 8.18 -10.00 9.33
C SER A 37 7.55 -10.77 10.50
N SER A 38 8.09 -10.64 11.71
CA SER A 38 7.71 -11.48 12.87
C SER A 38 6.21 -11.50 13.19
N TYR A 39 5.50 -10.39 12.95
CA TYR A 39 4.06 -10.25 13.20
C TYR A 39 3.33 -9.44 12.13
N GLY A 40 3.81 -9.52 10.89
CA GLY A 40 3.25 -8.75 9.79
C GLY A 40 3.93 -9.08 8.46
N TYR A 41 3.50 -8.38 7.42
CA TYR A 41 4.07 -8.50 6.09
C TYR A 41 4.29 -7.10 5.52
N ASP A 42 5.53 -6.80 5.17
CA ASP A 42 5.90 -5.53 4.56
C ASP A 42 5.57 -5.59 3.06
N ILE A 43 4.57 -4.83 2.63
CA ILE A 43 4.10 -4.75 1.23
C ILE A 43 4.95 -3.81 0.38
N ARG A 44 4.98 -4.06 -0.93
CA ARG A 44 5.67 -3.20 -1.90
C ARG A 44 4.69 -2.31 -2.64
N VAL A 45 5.17 -1.16 -3.09
CA VAL A 45 4.47 -0.28 -4.02
C VAL A 45 4.83 -0.67 -5.45
N ALA A 46 3.84 -0.72 -6.35
CA ALA A 46 4.06 -0.97 -7.77
C ALA A 46 4.60 0.28 -8.49
N ASP A 47 4.99 0.13 -9.75
CA ASP A 47 5.53 1.19 -10.61
C ASP A 47 4.45 2.10 -11.22
N GLU A 48 3.18 1.96 -10.80
CA GLU A 48 2.03 2.71 -11.32
C GLU A 48 1.43 3.61 -10.23
N PHE A 49 1.34 4.89 -10.54
CA PHE A 49 0.90 5.94 -9.63
C PHE A 49 -0.14 6.84 -10.30
N ARG A 50 -1.05 7.40 -9.50
CA ARG A 50 -1.90 8.52 -9.89
C ARG A 50 -1.63 9.69 -8.96
N ILE A 51 -1.04 10.76 -9.48
CA ILE A 51 -0.57 11.90 -8.70
C ILE A 51 -1.65 12.99 -8.73
N PHE A 52 -2.05 13.48 -7.55
CA PHE A 52 -3.06 14.53 -7.46
C PHE A 52 -2.52 15.87 -7.97
N THR A 53 -3.27 16.46 -8.89
CA THR A 53 -3.03 17.79 -9.46
C THR A 53 -4.30 18.61 -9.33
N PRO A 54 -4.37 19.57 -8.39
CA PRO A 54 -5.56 20.40 -8.27
C PRO A 54 -5.77 21.19 -9.57
N GLY A 55 -6.96 21.05 -10.16
CA GLY A 55 -7.30 21.79 -11.38
C GLY A 55 -7.81 23.20 -11.09
N LEU A 56 -8.00 23.97 -12.15
CA LEU A 56 -8.69 25.26 -12.12
C LEU A 56 -10.20 25.05 -12.37
N GLY A 57 -11.06 25.90 -11.81
CA GLY A 57 -12.50 25.87 -12.09
C GLY A 57 -13.28 24.79 -11.31
N ASP A 58 -14.06 23.97 -12.01
CA ASP A 58 -14.85 22.87 -11.45
C ASP A 58 -14.00 21.80 -10.76
N LEU A 59 -12.72 21.67 -11.16
CA LEU A 59 -11.73 20.78 -10.56
C LEU A 59 -11.10 21.30 -9.25
N ALA A 60 -11.50 22.49 -8.79
CA ALA A 60 -11.03 23.04 -7.50
C ALA A 60 -11.71 22.37 -6.28
N VAL A 61 -12.79 21.62 -6.50
CA VAL A 61 -13.53 20.91 -5.45
C VAL A 61 -13.38 19.41 -5.66
N VAL A 62 -12.99 18.71 -4.60
CA VAL A 62 -12.92 17.24 -4.61
C VAL A 62 -14.21 16.69 -3.99
N ASP A 63 -15.02 15.98 -4.79
CA ASP A 63 -16.19 15.22 -4.32
C ASP A 63 -15.84 13.74 -4.19
N PRO A 64 -15.72 13.18 -2.97
CA PRO A 64 -15.42 11.76 -2.78
C PRO A 64 -16.46 10.80 -3.37
N LYS A 65 -17.70 11.24 -3.63
CA LYS A 65 -18.74 10.42 -4.27
C LYS A 65 -18.65 10.45 -5.80
N ARG A 66 -17.94 11.43 -6.36
CA ARG A 66 -17.83 11.69 -7.80
C ARG A 66 -16.42 12.19 -8.12
N LEU A 67 -15.42 11.38 -7.77
CA LEU A 67 -14.03 11.74 -8.02
C LEU A 67 -13.81 11.91 -9.52
N ASP A 68 -13.34 13.09 -9.91
CA ASP A 68 -13.05 13.41 -11.30
C ASP A 68 -11.62 12.97 -11.65
N ASP A 69 -11.50 12.04 -12.59
CA ASP A 69 -10.21 11.50 -13.03
C ASP A 69 -9.25 12.55 -13.58
N ARG A 70 -9.74 13.71 -14.03
CA ARG A 70 -8.93 14.84 -14.49
C ARG A 70 -8.14 15.52 -13.36
N THR A 71 -8.49 15.26 -12.10
CA THR A 71 -7.74 15.76 -10.92
C THR A 71 -6.47 14.95 -10.65
N MET A 72 -6.19 13.93 -11.46
CA MET A 72 -5.08 13.02 -11.29
C MET A 72 -4.30 12.88 -12.60
N VAL A 73 -2.97 12.76 -12.48
CA VAL A 73 -2.09 12.43 -13.59
C VAL A 73 -1.52 11.03 -13.38
N ASP A 74 -1.70 10.16 -14.37
CA ASP A 74 -1.11 8.83 -14.35
C ASP A 74 0.41 8.93 -14.59
N PHE A 75 1.17 8.22 -13.76
CA PHE A 75 2.63 8.16 -13.84
C PHE A 75 3.09 6.71 -13.70
N ARG A 76 3.99 6.29 -14.59
CA ARG A 76 4.64 4.98 -14.51
C ARG A 76 6.15 5.13 -14.42
N GLY A 77 6.76 4.60 -13.37
CA GLY A 77 8.21 4.66 -13.17
C GLY A 77 8.66 4.11 -11.82
N GLU A 78 9.97 3.88 -11.70
CA GLU A 78 10.59 3.31 -10.49
C GLU A 78 10.55 4.26 -9.28
N VAL A 79 10.52 5.58 -9.54
CA VAL A 79 10.51 6.62 -8.50
C VAL A 79 9.40 7.63 -8.80
N CYS A 80 8.40 7.70 -7.92
CA CYS A 80 7.35 8.70 -7.96
C CYS A 80 7.74 9.92 -7.11
N ILE A 81 7.66 11.12 -7.69
CA ILE A 81 7.85 12.38 -6.97
C ILE A 81 6.46 12.92 -6.59
N ILE A 82 6.17 12.96 -5.29
CA ILE A 82 4.91 13.52 -4.79
C ILE A 82 5.12 15.03 -4.56
N PRO A 83 4.32 15.92 -5.17
CA PRO A 83 4.42 17.35 -4.94
C PRO A 83 4.23 17.70 -3.45
N PRO A 84 4.89 18.76 -2.95
CA PRO A 84 4.70 19.22 -1.58
C PRO A 84 3.22 19.45 -1.26
N ASN A 85 2.78 19.02 -0.08
CA ASN A 85 1.41 19.18 0.40
C ASN A 85 0.32 18.55 -0.50
N SER A 86 0.69 17.63 -1.40
CA SER A 86 -0.23 16.84 -2.23
C SER A 86 -0.20 15.37 -1.81
N PHE A 87 -0.85 14.50 -2.59
CA PHE A 87 -0.84 13.05 -2.40
C PHE A 87 -0.78 12.31 -3.74
N ALA A 88 -0.47 11.02 -3.67
CA ALA A 88 -0.54 10.11 -4.81
C ALA A 88 -1.25 8.82 -4.39
N LEU A 89 -1.95 8.20 -5.33
CA LEU A 89 -2.45 6.86 -5.22
C LEU A 89 -1.48 5.90 -5.89
N ALA A 90 -1.35 4.71 -5.34
CA ALA A 90 -0.60 3.61 -5.92
C ALA A 90 -1.29 2.30 -5.56
N ARG A 91 -0.88 1.22 -6.20
CA ARG A 91 -1.28 -0.14 -5.82
C ARG A 91 -0.10 -0.90 -5.23
N THR A 92 -0.41 -1.95 -4.49
CA THR A 92 0.60 -2.91 -4.05
C THR A 92 1.09 -3.76 -5.21
N VAL A 93 2.31 -4.30 -5.07
CA VAL A 93 2.77 -5.40 -5.94
C VAL A 93 2.00 -6.67 -5.59
N GLU A 94 1.77 -6.90 -4.30
CA GLU A 94 1.03 -8.05 -3.79
C GLU A 94 -0.47 -7.90 -3.97
N TYR A 95 -1.12 -8.99 -4.40
CA TYR A 95 -2.55 -9.20 -4.35
C TYR A 95 -2.92 -9.94 -3.06
N PHE A 96 -3.99 -9.51 -2.40
CA PHE A 96 -4.44 -10.05 -1.12
C PHE A 96 -5.80 -10.75 -1.24
N ARG A 97 -5.91 -11.93 -0.64
CA ARG A 97 -7.17 -12.68 -0.48
C ARG A 97 -7.43 -12.88 1.01
N ILE A 98 -8.11 -11.93 1.64
CA ILE A 98 -8.29 -11.93 3.09
C ILE A 98 -9.29 -13.01 3.50
N PRO A 99 -8.93 -13.93 4.42
CA PRO A 99 -9.86 -14.95 4.90
C PRO A 99 -11.01 -14.34 5.70
N ARG A 100 -12.19 -14.97 5.65
CA ARG A 100 -13.43 -14.49 6.30
C ARG A 100 -13.34 -14.18 7.81
N ASN A 101 -12.33 -14.72 8.49
CA ASN A 101 -12.12 -14.56 9.94
C ASN A 101 -10.92 -13.66 10.27
N VAL A 102 -10.48 -12.82 9.33
CA VAL A 102 -9.30 -11.97 9.44
C VAL A 102 -9.66 -10.54 9.04
N LEU A 103 -9.10 -9.59 9.78
CA LEU A 103 -9.09 -8.17 9.44
C LEU A 103 -7.62 -7.74 9.44
N CYS A 104 -7.17 -7.04 8.41
CA CYS A 104 -5.80 -6.53 8.34
C CYS A 104 -5.76 -5.01 8.54
N LEU A 105 -4.74 -4.55 9.27
CA LEU A 105 -4.39 -3.14 9.38
C LEU A 105 -3.09 -2.90 8.63
N CYS A 106 -3.03 -1.79 7.88
CA CYS A 106 -1.83 -1.36 7.18
C CYS A 106 -1.26 -0.11 7.85
N VAL A 107 0.06 -0.10 8.07
CA VAL A 107 0.76 1.01 8.73
C VAL A 107 1.99 1.41 7.91
N GLY A 108 2.28 2.70 7.87
CA GLY A 108 3.44 3.23 7.17
C GLY A 108 4.76 2.79 7.81
N LYS A 109 5.78 2.57 6.97
CA LYS A 109 7.15 2.29 7.44
C LYS A 109 7.79 3.57 8.00
N SER A 110 8.65 3.41 9.00
CA SER A 110 9.37 4.53 9.64
C SER A 110 10.23 5.33 8.67
N THR A 111 10.74 4.73 7.60
CA THR A 111 11.48 5.44 6.55
C THR A 111 10.63 6.54 5.89
N TYR A 112 9.39 6.23 5.53
CA TYR A 112 8.45 7.20 4.96
C TYR A 112 7.95 8.19 6.01
N ALA A 113 7.56 7.69 7.20
CA ALA A 113 7.02 8.52 8.26
C ALA A 113 8.00 9.61 8.72
N ARG A 114 9.30 9.30 8.80
CA ARG A 114 10.35 10.27 9.18
C ARG A 114 10.54 11.40 8.16
N CYS A 115 10.08 11.20 6.92
CA CYS A 115 10.10 12.21 5.86
C CYS A 115 8.75 12.92 5.69
N GLY A 116 7.81 12.73 6.62
CA GLY A 116 6.48 13.35 6.56
C GLY A 116 5.51 12.68 5.57
N ILE A 117 5.85 11.49 5.06
CA ILE A 117 4.98 10.73 4.16
C ILE A 117 4.04 9.85 5.00
N ILE A 118 2.75 10.12 4.91
CA ILE A 118 1.70 9.37 5.60
C ILE A 118 1.11 8.34 4.63
N VAL A 119 1.25 7.06 4.96
CA VAL A 119 0.59 5.97 4.24
C VAL A 119 -0.80 5.78 4.83
N ASN A 120 -1.83 6.22 4.12
CA ASN A 120 -3.22 6.17 4.57
C ASN A 120 -3.97 5.05 3.84
N VAL A 121 -4.15 3.91 4.52
CA VAL A 121 -4.78 2.72 3.96
C VAL A 121 -5.84 2.24 4.94
N THR A 122 -7.06 2.04 4.44
CA THR A 122 -8.18 1.50 5.23
C THR A 122 -8.00 0.01 5.51
N PRO A 123 -8.63 -0.55 6.55
CA PRO A 123 -8.52 -1.98 6.84
C PRO A 123 -8.89 -2.87 5.65
N PHE A 124 -8.22 -4.01 5.51
CA PHE A 124 -8.61 -5.02 4.54
C PHE A 124 -9.66 -5.93 5.17
N GLU A 125 -10.85 -5.96 4.57
CA GLU A 125 -12.00 -6.69 5.08
C GLU A 125 -12.07 -8.15 4.57
N PRO A 126 -12.72 -9.05 5.34
CA PRO A 126 -12.91 -10.46 4.99
C PRO A 126 -13.85 -10.77 3.82
#